data_AF-A0A1V4QUS2-F1
#
_entry.id   AF-A0A1V4QUS2-F1
#
_cell.length_a   1.000
_cell.length_b   1.000
_cell.length_c   1.000
_cell.angle_alpha   90.00
_cell.angle_beta   90.00
_cell.angle_gamma   90.00
#
_symmetry.space_group_name_H-M   'P 1'
#
loop_
_entity.id
_entity.type
_entity.pdbx_description
1 polymer ?
#
loop_
_entity_poly.entity_id
_entity_poly.type
_entity_poly.pdbx_seq_one_letter_code
_entity_poly.pdbx_strand_id
1 'polypeptide(L)'
;MDSFKEQAIERLSRMNYFHWTMLILAILALVLGAWVNPYFLLILILPVFLTPIARETGLVEEKDEQIRFISFQSTHITFYLTLLVIVGVFVGRSILEGRDVEPVFFALLMIPVIYKFFASLALTYGGRSVGLAIGYILGVFLFIYSLYGGGAVDANLVVAVLVLLVTVVSHWLPKVGGGLLALVGTAYFVVVVSWGSELKGAFWLMLLVAAPLIMAGLLLFFWRKLSFAAVVEKPAEAAPPPSVMAD
;
A
#
# COMPACT_ATOMS: atom_id res chain seq x y z
N MET A 1 16.17 12.60 19.42
CA MET A 1 15.91 11.27 18.79
C MET A 1 14.67 10.60 19.42
N ASP A 2 14.17 11.13 20.55
CA ASP A 2 13.04 10.58 21.30
C ASP A 2 11.66 10.89 20.70
N SER A 3 11.50 11.99 19.96
CA SER A 3 10.19 12.39 19.41
C SER A 3 9.62 11.39 18.39
N PHE A 4 10.45 10.63 17.67
CA PHE A 4 9.99 9.67 16.66
C PHE A 4 9.46 8.39 17.30
N LYS A 5 10.10 7.94 18.40
CA LYS A 5 9.63 6.80 19.19
C LYS A 5 8.35 7.14 19.93
N GLU A 6 8.27 8.32 20.56
CA GLU A 6 7.06 8.79 21.22
C GLU A 6 5.89 8.95 20.24
N GLN A 7 6.11 9.57 19.08
CA GLN A 7 5.08 9.68 18.03
C GLN A 7 4.66 8.32 17.48
N ALA A 8 5.58 7.35 17.36
CA ALA A 8 5.22 6.00 16.92
C ALA A 8 4.41 5.24 17.99
N ILE A 9 4.77 5.36 19.26
CA ILE A 9 4.05 4.74 20.39
C ILE A 9 2.65 5.35 20.54
N GLU A 10 2.52 6.67 20.41
CA GLU A 10 1.25 7.39 20.47
C GLU A 10 0.35 7.14 19.24
N ARG A 11 0.93 6.74 18.11
CA ARG A 11 0.18 6.28 16.92
C ARG A 11 -0.25 4.81 17.05
N LEU A 12 0.62 3.97 17.61
CA LEU A 12 0.32 2.56 17.89
C LEU A 12 -0.78 2.41 18.95
N SER A 13 -0.78 3.27 19.98
CA SER A 13 -1.83 3.30 21.00
C SER A 13 -3.19 3.78 20.47
N ARG A 14 -3.20 4.48 19.33
CA ARG A 14 -4.41 4.93 18.62
C ARG A 14 -4.97 3.92 17.61
N MET A 15 -4.26 2.84 17.32
CA MET A 15 -4.77 1.81 16.40
C MET A 15 -5.85 0.96 17.08
N ASN A 16 -7.11 1.17 16.69
CA ASN A 16 -8.23 0.32 17.10
C ASN A 16 -8.00 -1.14 16.68
N TYR A 17 -8.57 -2.11 17.41
CA TYR A 17 -8.49 -3.55 17.12
C TYR A 17 -8.76 -3.87 15.64
N PHE A 18 -9.71 -3.16 15.01
CA PHE A 18 -10.00 -3.27 13.57
C PHE A 18 -8.77 -3.08 12.66
N HIS A 19 -7.93 -2.06 12.92
CA HIS A 19 -6.75 -1.77 12.11
C HIS A 19 -5.71 -2.88 12.23
N TRP A 20 -5.52 -3.42 13.44
CA TRP A 20 -4.64 -4.57 13.67
C TRP A 20 -5.14 -5.81 12.93
N THR A 21 -6.43 -6.09 12.99
CA THR A 21 -7.02 -7.24 12.27
C THR A 21 -6.83 -7.10 10.76
N MET A 22 -7.07 -5.91 10.19
CA MET A 22 -6.87 -5.66 8.75
C MET A 22 -5.41 -5.73 8.34
N LEU A 23 -4.49 -5.24 9.17
CA LEU A 23 -3.06 -5.35 8.93
C LEU A 23 -2.61 -6.81 8.94
N ILE A 24 -3.03 -7.59 9.94
CA ILE A 24 -2.72 -9.02 10.04
C ILE A 24 -3.26 -9.77 8.82
N LEU A 25 -4.51 -9.50 8.42
CA LEU A 25 -5.10 -10.08 7.21
C LEU A 25 -4.31 -9.73 5.95
N ALA A 26 -3.86 -8.48 5.82
CA ALA A 26 -3.05 -8.07 4.67
C ALA A 26 -1.68 -8.75 4.65
N ILE A 27 -1.02 -8.87 5.81
CA ILE A 27 0.27 -9.58 5.92
C ILE A 27 0.07 -11.07 5.60
N LEU A 28 -0.96 -11.71 6.16
CA LEU A 28 -1.28 -13.11 5.86
C LEU A 28 -1.58 -13.32 4.36
N ALA A 29 -2.35 -12.42 3.75
CA ALA A 29 -2.65 -12.49 2.32
C ALA A 29 -1.38 -12.41 1.46
N LEU A 30 -0.43 -11.52 1.82
CA LEU A 30 0.84 -11.38 1.11
C LEU A 30 1.74 -12.61 1.32
N VAL A 31 1.85 -13.12 2.55
CA VAL A 31 2.66 -14.31 2.86
C VAL A 31 2.10 -15.55 2.17
N LEU A 32 0.80 -15.82 2.32
CA LEU A 32 0.14 -16.95 1.68
C LEU A 32 0.11 -16.81 0.15
N GLY A 33 -0.06 -15.59 -0.34
CA GLY A 33 0.02 -15.25 -1.77
C GLY A 33 1.38 -15.59 -2.38
N ALA A 34 2.46 -15.31 -1.64
CA ALA A 34 3.81 -15.57 -2.10
C ALA A 34 4.26 -17.03 -1.93
N TRP A 35 3.81 -17.74 -0.88
CA TRP A 35 4.34 -19.07 -0.52
C TRP A 35 3.42 -20.25 -0.81
N VAL A 36 2.10 -20.03 -0.81
CA VAL A 36 1.13 -21.12 -0.93
C VAL A 36 0.43 -21.05 -2.28
N ASN A 37 -0.29 -19.97 -2.52
CA ASN A 37 -1.01 -19.76 -3.76
C ASN A 37 -1.32 -18.29 -3.97
N PRO A 38 -1.02 -17.72 -5.14
CA PRO A 38 -1.34 -16.32 -5.43
C PRO A 38 -2.82 -15.93 -5.25
N TYR A 39 -3.76 -16.86 -5.34
CA TYR A 39 -5.18 -16.61 -5.07
C TYR A 39 -5.43 -16.11 -3.64
N PHE A 40 -4.54 -16.37 -2.69
CA PHE A 40 -4.66 -15.81 -1.33
C PHE A 40 -4.57 -14.28 -1.29
N LEU A 41 -4.06 -13.63 -2.35
CA LEU A 41 -4.11 -12.18 -2.48
C LEU A 41 -5.53 -11.64 -2.59
N LEU A 42 -6.52 -12.47 -2.97
CA LEU A 42 -7.93 -12.07 -2.92
C LEU A 42 -8.39 -11.69 -1.51
N ILE A 43 -7.69 -12.16 -0.46
CA ILE A 43 -7.96 -11.72 0.91
C ILE A 43 -7.76 -10.20 1.07
N LEU A 44 -6.89 -9.55 0.27
CA LEU A 44 -6.70 -8.09 0.28
C LEU A 44 -7.94 -7.30 -0.15
N ILE A 45 -8.91 -7.95 -0.79
CA ILE A 45 -10.21 -7.35 -1.12
C ILE A 45 -10.97 -7.02 0.17
N LEU A 46 -10.84 -7.85 1.22
CA LEU A 46 -11.53 -7.65 2.49
C LEU A 46 -11.16 -6.32 3.15
N PRO A 47 -9.87 -5.96 3.37
CA PRO A 47 -9.50 -4.63 3.83
C PRO A 47 -10.09 -3.50 2.98
N VAL A 48 -10.11 -3.65 1.65
CA VAL A 48 -10.61 -2.59 0.75
C VAL A 48 -12.11 -2.38 0.88
N PHE A 49 -12.91 -3.44 1.02
CA PHE A 49 -14.37 -3.34 1.16
C PHE A 49 -14.86 -3.17 2.60
N LEU A 50 -14.18 -3.75 3.58
CA LEU A 50 -14.62 -3.69 4.99
C LEU A 50 -14.24 -2.37 5.65
N THR A 51 -13.15 -1.71 5.23
CA THR A 51 -12.76 -0.41 5.77
C THR A 51 -13.86 0.66 5.62
N PRO A 52 -14.50 0.87 4.45
CA PRO A 52 -15.59 1.84 4.35
C PRO A 52 -16.84 1.42 5.16
N ILE A 53 -17.16 0.13 5.22
CA ILE A 53 -18.29 -0.38 6.04
C ILE A 53 -18.03 -0.14 7.53
N ALA A 54 -16.81 -0.38 8.00
CA ALA A 54 -16.40 -0.13 9.38
C ALA A 54 -16.41 1.36 9.75
N ARG A 55 -16.21 2.25 8.76
CA ARG A 55 -16.38 3.70 8.94
C ARG A 55 -17.85 4.09 9.11
N GLU A 56 -18.72 3.64 8.21
CA GLU A 56 -20.17 3.93 8.27
C GLU A 56 -20.83 3.38 9.55
N THR A 57 -20.33 2.27 10.08
CA THR A 57 -20.83 1.66 11.33
C THR A 57 -20.23 2.27 12.60
N GLY A 58 -19.35 3.27 12.48
CA GLY A 58 -18.71 3.93 13.62
C GLY A 58 -17.66 3.08 14.35
N LEU A 59 -17.21 1.96 13.78
CA LEU A 59 -16.14 1.11 14.34
C LEU A 59 -14.74 1.75 14.21
N VAL A 60 -14.60 2.72 13.31
CA VAL A 60 -13.38 3.47 13.05
C VAL A 60 -13.68 4.96 13.22
N GLU A 61 -12.95 5.66 14.10
CA GLU A 61 -13.12 7.09 14.31
C GLU A 61 -12.81 7.92 13.04
N GLU A 62 -13.70 8.86 12.72
CA GLU A 62 -13.71 9.73 11.54
C GLU A 62 -12.59 10.80 11.46
N LYS A 63 -11.51 10.67 12.22
CA LYS A 63 -10.70 11.84 12.56
C LYS A 63 -9.84 12.43 11.44
N ASP A 64 -9.44 11.69 10.40
CA ASP A 64 -8.38 12.15 9.48
C ASP A 64 -8.73 12.12 7.97
N GLU A 65 -9.99 11.88 7.58
CA GLU A 65 -10.42 11.97 6.17
C GLU A 65 -11.62 12.92 5.95
N GLN A 66 -11.78 13.95 6.79
CA GLN A 66 -12.66 15.09 6.47
C GLN A 66 -12.07 15.99 5.36
N ILE A 67 -11.69 15.40 4.22
CA ILE A 67 -11.56 16.17 2.99
C ILE A 67 -12.98 16.25 2.40
N ARG A 68 -13.77 17.22 2.87
CA ARG A 68 -15.10 17.52 2.32
C ARG A 68 -14.95 18.16 0.94
N PHE A 69 -14.71 17.33 -0.07
CA PHE A 69 -15.00 17.70 -1.45
C PHE A 69 -15.95 16.68 -2.05
N ILE A 70 -17.08 17.15 -2.57
CA ILE A 70 -18.09 16.34 -3.29
C ILE A 70 -17.44 15.54 -4.45
N SER A 71 -16.35 16.04 -5.02
CA SER A 71 -15.54 15.34 -6.03
C SER A 71 -14.75 14.13 -5.47
N PHE A 72 -14.33 14.16 -4.20
CA PHE A 72 -13.64 13.06 -3.52
C PHE A 72 -14.59 11.90 -3.21
N GLN A 73 -15.81 12.20 -2.75
CA GLN A 73 -16.85 11.19 -2.52
C GLN A 73 -17.30 10.49 -3.81
N SER A 74 -17.51 11.27 -4.89
CA SER A 74 -17.86 10.71 -6.20
C SER A 74 -16.77 9.76 -6.72
N THR A 75 -15.50 10.16 -6.61
CA THR A 75 -14.36 9.32 -7.02
C THR A 75 -14.26 8.02 -6.20
N HIS A 76 -14.57 8.08 -4.90
CA HIS A 76 -14.60 6.91 -4.02
C HIS A 76 -15.73 5.93 -4.37
N ILE A 77 -16.94 6.43 -4.61
CA ILE A 77 -18.09 5.60 -4.99
C ILE A 77 -17.86 4.98 -6.37
N THR A 78 -17.38 5.74 -7.35
CA THR A 78 -17.04 5.21 -8.68
C THR A 78 -15.96 4.13 -8.60
N PHE A 79 -14.95 4.29 -7.73
CA PHE A 79 -13.94 3.27 -7.50
C PHE A 79 -14.57 1.97 -6.97
N TYR A 80 -15.41 2.02 -5.93
CA TYR A 80 -16.02 0.83 -5.37
C TYR A 80 -17.04 0.17 -6.31
N LEU A 81 -17.81 0.95 -7.07
CA LEU A 81 -18.70 0.40 -8.10
C LEU A 81 -17.91 -0.30 -9.20
N THR A 82 -16.83 0.32 -9.67
CA THR A 82 -15.93 -0.29 -10.66
C THR A 82 -15.32 -1.57 -10.10
N LEU A 83 -14.83 -1.55 -8.86
CA LEU A 83 -14.27 -2.71 -8.19
C LEU A 83 -15.31 -3.83 -8.04
N LEU A 84 -16.56 -3.49 -7.69
CA LEU A 84 -17.67 -4.44 -7.56
C LEU A 84 -18.03 -5.08 -8.90
N VAL A 85 -18.03 -4.32 -10.00
CA VAL A 85 -18.21 -4.86 -11.35
C VAL A 85 -17.06 -5.81 -11.71
N ILE A 86 -15.81 -5.43 -11.44
CA ILE A 86 -14.64 -6.27 -11.72
C ILE A 86 -14.71 -7.57 -10.90
N VAL A 87 -15.04 -7.49 -9.61
CA VAL A 87 -15.25 -8.67 -8.75
C VAL A 87 -16.39 -9.54 -9.28
N GLY A 88 -17.51 -8.94 -9.72
CA GLY A 88 -18.63 -9.67 -10.31
C GLY A 88 -18.26 -10.44 -11.57
N VAL A 89 -17.50 -9.80 -12.48
CA VAL A 89 -16.97 -10.47 -13.69
C VAL A 89 -15.99 -11.59 -13.32
N PHE A 90 -15.11 -11.33 -12.35
CA PHE A 90 -14.14 -12.31 -11.86
C PHE A 90 -14.83 -13.54 -11.27
N VAL A 91 -15.80 -13.34 -10.37
CA VAL A 91 -16.58 -14.42 -9.74
C VAL A 91 -17.40 -15.18 -10.78
N GLY A 92 -18.05 -14.47 -11.70
CA GLY A 92 -18.84 -15.09 -12.77
C GLY A 92 -18.00 -16.04 -13.62
N ARG A 93 -16.84 -15.58 -14.10
CA ARG A 93 -15.93 -16.40 -14.91
C ARG A 93 -15.27 -17.54 -14.14
N SER A 94 -14.86 -17.29 -12.91
CA SER A 94 -14.07 -18.27 -12.14
C SER A 94 -14.95 -19.35 -11.52
N ILE A 95 -16.10 -18.97 -10.95
CA ILE A 95 -16.97 -19.86 -10.18
C ILE A 95 -18.10 -20.43 -11.05
N LEU A 96 -18.75 -19.62 -11.90
CA LEU A 96 -19.90 -20.09 -12.67
C LEU A 96 -19.49 -20.85 -13.94
N GLU A 97 -18.41 -20.42 -14.60
CA GLU A 97 -17.92 -21.08 -15.83
C GLU A 97 -16.87 -22.17 -15.55
N GLY A 98 -16.40 -22.32 -14.30
CA GLY A 98 -15.41 -23.31 -13.90
C GLY A 98 -14.06 -23.20 -14.63
N ARG A 99 -13.75 -22.01 -15.17
CA ARG A 99 -12.51 -21.75 -15.90
C ARG A 99 -11.42 -21.26 -14.95
N ASP A 100 -10.18 -21.65 -15.23
CA ASP A 100 -9.02 -21.06 -14.58
C ASP A 100 -8.98 -19.55 -14.83
N VAL A 101 -8.62 -18.80 -13.79
CA VAL A 101 -8.56 -17.34 -13.85
C VAL A 101 -7.40 -16.92 -14.74
N GLU A 102 -7.71 -16.27 -15.87
CA GLU A 102 -6.65 -15.71 -16.70
C GLU A 102 -5.90 -14.62 -15.92
N PRO A 103 -4.55 -14.58 -15.98
CA PRO A 103 -3.74 -13.60 -15.25
C PRO A 103 -4.15 -12.15 -15.49
N VAL A 104 -4.67 -11.84 -16.67
CA VAL A 104 -5.15 -10.50 -17.05
C VAL A 104 -6.33 -10.05 -16.19
N PHE A 105 -7.34 -10.91 -15.98
CA PHE A 105 -8.49 -10.58 -15.13
C PHE A 105 -8.08 -10.44 -13.66
N PHE A 106 -7.12 -11.26 -13.23
CA PHE A 106 -6.55 -11.15 -11.90
C PHE A 106 -5.79 -9.83 -11.71
N ALA A 107 -4.99 -9.40 -12.71
CA ALA A 107 -4.29 -8.11 -12.71
C ALA A 107 -5.27 -6.95 -12.59
N LEU A 108 -6.34 -7.01 -13.39
CA LEU A 108 -7.36 -5.97 -13.48
C LEU A 108 -8.09 -5.79 -12.15
N LEU A 109 -8.22 -6.86 -11.35
CA LEU A 109 -8.73 -6.81 -9.98
C LEU A 109 -7.66 -6.36 -8.97
N MET A 110 -6.46 -6.92 -9.02
CA MET A 110 -5.48 -6.70 -7.96
C MET A 110 -4.74 -5.38 -8.03
N ILE A 111 -4.46 -4.84 -9.22
CA ILE A 111 -3.80 -3.53 -9.37
C ILE A 111 -4.57 -2.43 -8.61
N PRO A 112 -5.89 -2.23 -8.82
CA PRO A 112 -6.63 -1.22 -8.08
C PRO A 112 -6.73 -1.53 -6.58
N VAL A 113 -6.82 -2.81 -6.17
CA VAL A 113 -6.81 -3.21 -4.76
C VAL A 113 -5.49 -2.83 -4.09
N ILE A 114 -4.35 -3.19 -4.70
CA ILE A 114 -3.01 -2.89 -4.19
C ILE A 114 -2.78 -1.37 -4.13
N TYR A 115 -3.15 -0.65 -5.18
CA TYR A 115 -3.07 0.80 -5.20
C TYR A 115 -3.89 1.42 -4.06
N LYS A 116 -5.16 1.01 -3.90
CA LYS A 116 -6.04 1.56 -2.87
C LYS A 116 -5.55 1.23 -1.47
N PHE A 117 -5.04 0.01 -1.27
CA PHE A 117 -4.45 -0.42 -0.01
C PHE A 117 -3.26 0.46 0.38
N PHE A 118 -2.28 0.64 -0.53
CA PHE A 118 -1.12 1.48 -0.24
C PHE A 118 -1.47 2.98 -0.11
N ALA A 119 -2.42 3.47 -0.91
CA ALA A 119 -2.91 4.85 -0.77
C ALA A 119 -3.58 5.08 0.58
N SER A 120 -4.41 4.14 1.04
CA SER A 120 -5.05 4.20 2.36
C SER A 120 -4.02 4.19 3.49
N LEU A 121 -3.03 3.28 3.43
CA LEU A 121 -1.94 3.27 4.40
C LEU A 121 -1.18 4.59 4.41
N ALA A 122 -0.87 5.14 3.23
CA ALA A 122 -0.12 6.39 3.11
C ALA A 122 -0.87 7.60 3.67
N LEU A 123 -2.21 7.64 3.52
CA LEU A 123 -3.05 8.68 4.11
C LEU A 123 -3.07 8.56 5.64
N THR A 124 -3.24 7.34 6.19
CA THR A 124 -3.35 7.12 7.64
C THR A 124 -2.02 7.28 8.39
N TYR A 125 -0.93 6.70 7.88
CA TYR A 125 0.34 6.62 8.61
C TYR A 125 1.40 7.61 8.09
N GLY A 126 1.15 8.22 6.93
CA GLY A 126 2.06 9.12 6.21
C GLY A 126 2.84 8.41 5.11
N GLY A 127 2.90 8.99 3.91
CA GLY A 127 3.57 8.37 2.75
C GLY A 127 5.04 7.99 2.99
N ARG A 128 5.78 8.79 3.76
CA ARG A 128 7.20 8.52 4.06
C ARG A 128 7.40 7.28 4.94
N SER A 129 6.65 7.14 6.03
CA SER A 129 6.78 6.00 6.95
C SER A 129 6.35 4.70 6.27
N VAL A 130 5.26 4.75 5.52
CA VAL A 130 4.75 3.60 4.76
C VAL A 130 5.73 3.18 3.67
N GLY A 131 6.28 4.12 2.90
CA GLY A 131 7.27 3.79 1.88
C GLY A 131 8.55 3.16 2.46
N LEU A 132 9.05 3.66 3.60
CA LEU A 132 10.18 3.04 4.30
C LEU A 132 9.84 1.64 4.83
N ALA A 133 8.64 1.48 5.43
CA ALA A 133 8.19 0.19 5.95
C ALA A 133 8.10 -0.86 4.85
N ILE A 134 7.51 -0.52 3.69
CA ILE A 134 7.43 -1.43 2.55
C ILE A 134 8.83 -1.78 2.03
N GLY A 135 9.72 -0.79 1.90
CA GLY A 135 11.10 -1.03 1.47
C GLY A 135 11.84 -2.02 2.37
N TYR A 136 11.70 -1.87 3.69
CA TYR A 136 12.30 -2.80 4.65
C TYR A 136 11.65 -4.18 4.61
N ILE A 137 10.31 -4.25 4.62
CA ILE A 137 9.59 -5.52 4.61
C ILE A 137 9.97 -6.33 3.37
N LEU A 138 9.96 -5.71 2.18
CA LEU A 138 10.34 -6.38 0.94
C LEU A 138 11.82 -6.71 0.88
N GLY A 139 12.70 -5.80 1.30
CA GLY A 139 14.15 -6.04 1.34
C GLY A 139 14.51 -7.21 2.25
N VAL A 140 13.97 -7.25 3.47
CA VAL A 140 14.16 -8.35 4.42
C VAL A 140 13.56 -9.64 3.89
N PHE A 141 12.36 -9.58 3.31
CA PHE A 141 11.70 -10.74 2.72
C PHE A 141 12.53 -11.37 1.60
N LEU A 142 13.00 -10.58 0.64
CA LEU A 142 13.88 -11.04 -0.44
C LEU A 142 15.20 -11.57 0.09
N PHE A 143 15.75 -10.93 1.13
CA PHE A 143 16.98 -11.37 1.76
C PHE A 143 16.82 -12.76 2.38
N ILE A 144 15.78 -12.97 3.19
CA ILE A 144 15.47 -14.28 3.78
C ILE A 144 15.24 -15.32 2.68
N TYR A 145 14.48 -14.98 1.64
CA TYR A 145 14.25 -15.86 0.50
C TYR A 145 15.55 -16.29 -0.19
N SER A 146 16.48 -15.37 -0.42
CA SER A 146 17.79 -15.68 -1.02
C SER A 146 18.65 -16.60 -0.15
N LEU A 147 18.55 -16.48 1.18
CA LEU A 147 19.27 -17.36 2.10
C LEU A 147 18.75 -18.80 2.07
N TYR A 148 17.45 -19.00 1.86
CA TYR A 148 16.87 -20.35 1.66
C TYR A 148 17.40 -21.02 0.38
N GLY A 149 17.84 -20.25 -0.61
CA GLY A 149 18.42 -20.75 -1.87
C GLY A 149 19.84 -21.34 -1.75
N GLY A 150 20.42 -21.41 -0.55
CA GLY A 150 21.73 -22.03 -0.31
C GLY A 150 22.89 -21.05 -0.16
N GLY A 151 22.63 -19.74 -0.03
CA GLY A 151 23.62 -18.74 0.38
C GLY A 151 24.70 -18.40 -0.67
N ALA A 152 24.60 -18.93 -1.88
CA ALA A 152 25.40 -18.46 -3.01
C ALA A 152 24.98 -17.03 -3.38
N VAL A 153 25.93 -16.21 -3.85
CA VAL A 153 25.62 -14.85 -4.35
C VAL A 153 24.80 -14.99 -5.63
N ASP A 154 23.49 -14.92 -5.50
CA ASP A 154 22.53 -14.95 -6.59
C ASP A 154 21.95 -13.55 -6.87
N ALA A 155 21.25 -13.41 -8.01
CA ALA A 155 20.65 -12.13 -8.39
C ALA A 155 19.65 -11.63 -7.33
N ASN A 156 18.96 -12.53 -6.63
CA ASN A 156 17.97 -12.17 -5.60
C ASN A 156 18.64 -11.58 -4.36
N LEU A 157 19.78 -12.12 -3.92
CA LEU A 157 20.56 -11.56 -2.82
C LEU A 157 21.04 -10.15 -3.14
N VAL A 158 21.53 -9.93 -4.37
CA VAL A 158 21.97 -8.59 -4.82
C VAL A 158 20.80 -7.61 -4.81
N VAL A 159 19.64 -8.00 -5.34
CA VAL A 159 18.43 -7.15 -5.32
C VAL A 159 17.98 -6.87 -3.88
N ALA A 160 17.97 -7.88 -3.00
CA ALA A 160 17.59 -7.73 -1.61
C ALA A 160 18.48 -6.72 -0.86
N VAL A 161 19.80 -6.88 -0.99
CA VAL A 161 20.80 -5.98 -0.38
C VAL A 161 20.66 -4.57 -0.95
N LEU A 162 20.47 -4.44 -2.26
CA LEU A 162 20.26 -3.15 -2.92
C LEU A 162 19.00 -2.45 -2.39
N VAL A 163 17.88 -3.17 -2.30
CA VAL A 163 16.61 -2.64 -1.75
C VAL A 163 16.81 -2.16 -0.31
N LEU A 164 17.47 -2.97 0.53
CA LEU A 164 17.75 -2.59 1.92
C LEU A 164 18.64 -1.35 2.01
N LEU A 165 19.74 -1.30 1.26
CA LEU A 165 20.65 -0.15 1.23
C LEU A 165 19.94 1.12 0.78
N VAL A 166 19.17 1.06 -0.31
CA VAL A 166 18.40 2.21 -0.80
C VAL A 166 17.35 2.63 0.23
N THR A 167 16.71 1.69 0.93
CA THR A 167 15.76 2.01 2.00
C THR A 167 16.44 2.69 3.19
N VAL A 168 17.66 2.28 3.57
CA VAL A 168 18.45 2.97 4.61
C VAL A 168 18.80 4.39 4.15
N VAL A 169 19.30 4.56 2.92
CA VAL A 169 19.62 5.89 2.35
C VAL A 169 18.39 6.80 2.28
N SER A 170 17.20 6.21 2.05
CA SER A 170 15.92 6.93 2.02
C SER A 170 15.55 7.60 3.36
N HIS A 171 16.20 7.22 4.46
CA HIS A 171 16.03 7.93 5.74
C HIS A 171 16.56 9.36 5.67
N TRP A 172 17.67 9.56 4.96
CA TRP A 172 18.38 10.84 4.86
C TRP A 172 17.97 11.60 3.59
N LEU A 173 17.79 10.87 2.48
CA LEU A 173 17.50 11.42 1.16
C LEU A 173 16.22 10.81 0.58
N PRO A 174 15.02 11.12 1.11
CA PRO A 174 13.78 10.43 0.75
C PRO A 174 13.41 10.55 -0.73
N LYS A 175 13.71 11.68 -1.38
CA LYS A 175 13.46 11.84 -2.83
C LYS A 175 14.39 10.98 -3.69
N VAL A 176 15.69 10.99 -3.38
CA VAL A 176 16.68 10.22 -4.13
C VAL A 176 16.45 8.73 -3.90
N GLY A 177 16.28 8.34 -2.64
CA GLY A 177 16.00 6.97 -2.26
C GLY A 177 14.66 6.45 -2.80
N GLY A 178 13.60 7.28 -2.81
CA GLY A 178 12.32 6.95 -3.44
C GLY A 178 12.45 6.74 -4.95
N GLY A 179 13.18 7.63 -5.64
CA GLY A 179 13.48 7.47 -7.07
C GLY A 179 14.28 6.20 -7.37
N LEU A 180 15.28 5.90 -6.54
CA LEU A 180 16.07 4.67 -6.66
C LEU A 180 15.23 3.42 -6.39
N LEU A 181 14.36 3.40 -5.38
CA LEU A 181 13.45 2.27 -5.12
C LEU A 181 12.48 2.05 -6.28
N ALA A 182 11.91 3.12 -6.83
CA ALA A 182 11.07 3.04 -8.01
C ALA A 182 11.84 2.47 -9.20
N LEU A 183 13.08 2.93 -9.42
CA LEU A 183 13.94 2.45 -10.50
C LEU A 183 14.31 0.98 -10.32
N VAL A 184 14.67 0.54 -9.11
CA VAL A 184 14.94 -0.88 -8.82
C VAL A 184 13.69 -1.71 -9.06
N GLY A 185 12.51 -1.23 -8.69
CA GLY A 185 11.24 -1.93 -8.87
C GLY A 185 10.87 -2.04 -10.35
N THR A 186 11.08 -0.98 -11.12
CA THR A 186 10.88 -0.98 -12.57
C THR A 186 11.92 -1.85 -13.28
N ALA A 187 13.19 -1.82 -12.88
CA ALA A 187 14.23 -2.68 -13.43
C ALA A 187 13.91 -4.15 -13.16
N TYR A 188 13.51 -4.48 -11.93
CA TYR A 188 13.05 -5.82 -11.56
C TYR A 188 11.83 -6.24 -12.38
N PHE A 189 10.85 -5.34 -12.58
CA PHE A 189 9.72 -5.57 -13.47
C PHE A 189 10.16 -5.91 -14.89
N VAL A 190 11.04 -5.10 -15.50
CA VAL A 190 11.52 -5.33 -16.87
C VAL A 190 12.28 -6.64 -17.00
N VAL A 191 13.12 -6.98 -16.03
CA VAL A 191 13.85 -8.27 -16.01
C VAL A 191 12.88 -9.43 -15.91
N VAL A 192 11.91 -9.38 -14.99
CA VAL A 192 10.91 -10.43 -14.83
C VAL A 192 10.00 -10.55 -16.06
N VAL A 193 9.65 -9.45 -16.74
CA VAL A 193 8.89 -9.49 -17.99
C VAL A 193 9.72 -10.10 -19.13
N SER A 194 10.96 -9.65 -19.29
CA SER A 194 11.82 -10.04 -20.42
C SER A 194 12.34 -11.47 -20.33
N TRP A 195 12.58 -11.96 -19.12
CA TRP A 195 13.03 -13.35 -18.89
C TRP A 195 11.87 -14.29 -18.54
N GLY A 196 10.75 -13.75 -18.09
CA GLY A 196 9.62 -14.51 -17.54
C GLY A 196 8.44 -14.71 -18.48
N SER A 197 8.55 -14.38 -19.78
CA SER A 197 7.48 -14.67 -20.75
C SER A 197 7.09 -16.15 -20.83
N GLU A 198 7.96 -17.06 -20.37
CA GLU A 198 7.71 -18.51 -20.29
C GLU A 198 7.40 -19.01 -18.86
N LEU A 199 7.57 -18.18 -17.83
CA LEU A 199 7.33 -18.56 -16.44
C LEU A 199 5.90 -18.22 -16.03
N LYS A 200 5.07 -19.26 -15.79
CA LYS A 200 3.75 -19.12 -15.16
C LYS A 200 3.76 -18.34 -13.83
N GLY A 201 4.94 -18.16 -13.22
CA GLY A 201 5.21 -17.40 -11.99
C GLY A 201 5.56 -15.91 -12.18
N ALA A 202 5.93 -15.46 -13.38
CA ALA A 202 6.48 -14.11 -13.58
C ALA A 202 5.47 -13.00 -13.27
N PHE A 203 4.21 -13.21 -13.66
CA PHE A 203 3.10 -12.31 -13.34
C PHE A 203 2.94 -12.13 -11.81
N TRP A 204 3.09 -13.21 -11.05
CA TRP A 204 2.95 -13.21 -9.60
C TRP A 204 4.09 -12.46 -8.90
N LEU A 205 5.32 -12.66 -9.37
CA LEU A 205 6.49 -11.94 -8.88
C LEU A 205 6.39 -10.42 -9.17
N MET A 206 5.83 -10.03 -10.31
CA MET A 206 5.58 -8.61 -10.60
C MET A 206 4.61 -7.99 -9.59
N LEU A 207 3.52 -8.70 -9.28
CA LEU A 207 2.45 -8.18 -8.44
C LEU A 207 2.85 -8.16 -6.95
N LEU A 208 3.64 -9.14 -6.50
CA LEU A 208 4.07 -9.29 -5.11
C LEU A 208 5.33 -8.52 -4.76
N VAL A 209 6.23 -8.29 -5.71
CA VAL A 209 7.54 -7.69 -5.45
C VAL A 209 7.68 -6.35 -6.17
N ALA A 210 7.55 -6.34 -7.50
CA ALA A 210 7.81 -5.14 -8.30
C ALA A 210 6.83 -4.01 -7.98
N ALA A 211 5.52 -4.30 -7.98
CA ALA A 211 4.48 -3.29 -7.75
C ALA A 211 4.58 -2.66 -6.35
N PRO A 212 4.70 -3.43 -5.25
CA PRO A 212 4.95 -2.88 -3.92
C PRO A 212 6.22 -2.02 -3.83
N LEU A 213 7.31 -2.42 -4.49
CA LEU A 213 8.57 -1.67 -4.47
C LEU A 213 8.45 -0.34 -5.24
N ILE A 214 7.78 -0.35 -6.40
CA ILE A 214 7.48 0.86 -7.16
C ILE A 214 6.60 1.80 -6.33
N MET A 215 5.56 1.28 -5.68
CA MET A 215 4.69 2.06 -4.79
C MET A 215 5.46 2.65 -3.61
N ALA A 216 6.35 1.89 -2.97
CA ALA A 216 7.24 2.39 -1.92
C ALA A 216 8.09 3.57 -2.40
N GLY A 217 8.68 3.44 -3.59
CA GLY A 217 9.46 4.49 -4.22
C GLY A 217 8.65 5.76 -4.51
N LEU A 218 7.45 5.60 -5.09
CA LEU A 218 6.54 6.72 -5.38
C LEU A 218 6.07 7.43 -4.10
N LEU A 219 5.74 6.68 -3.05
CA LEU A 219 5.32 7.24 -1.76
C LEU A 219 6.44 8.07 -1.10
N LEU A 220 7.69 7.62 -1.20
CA LEU A 220 8.86 8.35 -0.71
C LEU A 220 9.18 9.57 -1.58
N PHE A 221 9.07 9.44 -2.89
CA PHE A 221 9.36 10.53 -3.82
C PHE A 221 8.36 11.68 -3.68
N PHE A 222 7.06 11.36 -3.56
CA PHE A 222 5.97 12.34 -3.47
C PHE A 222 5.55 12.68 -2.03
N TRP A 223 6.31 12.27 -1.01
CA TRP A 223 5.91 12.40 0.40
C TRP A 223 5.54 13.83 0.84
N ARG A 224 6.21 14.85 0.28
CA ARG A 224 5.91 16.27 0.56
C ARG A 224 4.60 16.76 -0.05
N LYS A 225 4.16 16.22 -1.20
CA LYS A 225 2.88 16.63 -1.81
C LYS A 225 1.69 16.03 -1.06
N LEU A 226 1.85 14.81 -0.56
CA LEU A 226 0.83 14.13 0.25
C LEU A 226 0.63 14.80 1.62
N SER A 227 1.69 15.33 2.24
CA SER A 227 1.57 16.06 3.51
C SER A 227 0.89 17.44 3.36
N PHE A 228 1.01 18.12 2.21
CA PHE A 228 0.34 19.40 1.99
C PHE A 228 -1.17 19.24 1.75
N ALA A 229 -1.61 18.16 1.11
CA ALA A 229 -3.05 17.86 0.97
C ALA A 229 -3.74 17.64 2.33
N ALA A 230 -3.00 17.15 3.34
CA ALA A 230 -3.53 16.90 4.68
C ALA A 230 -3.47 18.12 5.63
N VAL A 231 -2.70 19.18 5.30
CA VAL A 231 -2.41 20.30 6.22
C VAL A 231 -3.07 21.63 5.79
N VAL A 232 -3.49 21.78 4.53
CA VAL A 232 -3.93 23.09 4.00
C VAL A 232 -5.37 23.49 4.41
N GLU A 233 -6.16 22.62 5.05
CA GLU A 233 -7.52 22.97 5.51
C GLU A 233 -7.65 22.93 7.03
N LYS A 234 -6.80 23.69 7.75
CA LYS A 234 -7.26 24.26 9.01
C LYS A 234 -8.08 25.49 8.62
N PRO A 235 -9.43 25.51 8.74
CA PRO A 235 -10.16 26.75 8.54
C PRO A 235 -9.59 27.74 9.54
N ALA A 236 -9.25 28.95 9.05
CA ALA A 236 -8.83 30.05 9.88
C ALA A 236 -9.79 30.12 11.07
N GLU A 237 -9.24 29.90 12.26
CA GLU A 237 -9.93 30.00 13.54
C GLU A 237 -10.65 31.34 13.52
N ALA A 238 -11.98 31.29 13.38
CA ALA A 238 -12.80 32.47 13.24
C ALA A 238 -12.52 33.33 14.48
N ALA A 239 -11.92 34.50 14.26
CA ALA A 239 -11.67 35.46 15.32
C ALA A 239 -12.98 35.66 16.10
N PRO A 240 -12.94 35.59 17.44
CA PRO A 240 -14.14 35.75 18.23
C PRO A 240 -14.81 37.08 17.88
N PRO A 241 -16.14 37.11 17.75
CA PRO A 241 -16.85 38.35 17.45
C PRO A 241 -16.48 39.39 18.52
N PRO A 242 -16.24 40.66 18.13
CA PRO A 242 -15.91 41.70 19.08
C PRO A 242 -17.01 41.75 20.14
N SER A 243 -16.62 41.48 21.38
CA SER A 243 -17.48 41.54 22.55
C SER A 243 -18.15 42.91 22.60
N VAL A 244 -19.46 42.87 22.76
CA VAL A 244 -20.36 43.96 23.10
C VAL A 244 -19.67 44.96 24.04
N MET A 245 -19.30 46.12 23.50
CA MET A 245 -19.13 47.35 24.27
C MET A 245 -20.36 48.19 23.95
N ALA A 246 -21.45 47.88 24.65
CA ALA A 246 -22.58 48.78 24.78
C ALA A 246 -22.50 49.34 26.20
N ASP A 247 -21.94 50.54 26.30
CA ASP A 247 -22.30 51.50 27.34
C ASP A 247 -23.74 51.99 27.11
#